data_AF-A0AAU9IN99-F1
#
_entry.id   AF-A0AAU9IN99-F1
#
_cell.length_a   1.000
_cell.length_b   1.000
_cell.length_c   1.000
_cell.angle_alpha   90.00
_cell.angle_beta   90.00
_cell.angle_gamma   90.00
#
_symmetry.space_group_name_H-M   'P 1'
#
loop_
_entity.id
_entity.type
_entity.pdbx_description
1 polymer ?
#
loop_
_entity_poly.entity_id
_entity_poly.type
_entity_poly.pdbx_seq_one_letter_code
_entity_poly.pdbx_strand_id
1 'polypeptide(L)'
;MLYDPLDEMKAYLSLIVYVADKPRNLCRSCKLSIQAGEIEVYDMEAGRIGYFHLNCFKPINVTRMEPDHYRLQLTDPLHIETFQTWLSNWNKNFPIPSTPAKLFEKPNTKASQIQPRILKEIFKFLSPKELILVSQVCKEWYEISLNGEVWCFLVNRDFPKAVFCDSWINSYFYNYNNACVECGEIKENGKHCPILDRMICKECRAFKNRFSDKYGLIPLKAIKKLYNLNDNWINKRKLKYFKTSRNQKVTYNFLLWEKINETRYIMKGKILENLKRNCKDEQLIGYIKNIDLMNLYRQDFVGEDLPVKRATAESTVKFLIEAQDGRNYFSKYYESIGMKKAKKC
;
A
#
# COMPACT_ATOMS: atom_id res chain seq x y z
N MET A 1 1.22 21.78 -36.08
CA MET A 1 2.15 20.78 -35.53
C MET A 1 1.30 19.68 -34.90
N LEU A 2 1.10 18.60 -35.65
CA LEU A 2 0.34 17.44 -35.21
C LEU A 2 1.29 16.56 -34.39
N TYR A 3 0.93 16.36 -33.12
CA TYR A 3 1.56 15.39 -32.23
C TYR A 3 1.25 13.98 -32.76
N ASP A 4 2.28 13.18 -33.01
CA ASP A 4 2.16 11.81 -33.53
C ASP A 4 1.84 10.84 -32.37
N PRO A 5 0.69 10.12 -32.39
CA PRO A 5 0.34 9.11 -31.38
C PRO A 5 1.29 7.90 -31.31
N LEU A 6 2.26 7.78 -32.23
CA LEU A 6 3.27 6.72 -32.19
C LEU A 6 4.35 6.91 -31.12
N ASP A 7 4.46 8.09 -30.50
CA ASP A 7 5.43 8.31 -29.41
C ASP A 7 4.93 7.82 -28.04
N GLU A 8 3.61 7.68 -27.82
CA GLU A 8 3.07 7.13 -26.56
C GLU A 8 2.92 5.60 -26.54
N MET A 9 2.98 4.91 -27.69
CA MET A 9 3.10 3.44 -27.71
C MET A 9 4.53 2.94 -27.38
N LYS A 10 5.52 3.84 -27.23
CA LYS A 10 6.91 3.47 -26.91
C LYS A 10 7.15 3.10 -25.44
N ALA A 11 6.15 3.23 -24.56
CA ALA A 11 6.28 2.94 -23.13
C ALA A 11 5.77 1.56 -22.69
N TYR A 12 5.24 0.74 -23.60
CA TYR A 12 4.99 -0.68 -23.36
C TYR A 12 6.21 -1.51 -23.78
N LEU A 13 7.21 -1.60 -22.89
CA LEU A 13 8.22 -2.67 -22.77
C LEU A 13 8.46 -3.54 -24.03
N SER A 14 8.87 -2.96 -25.15
CA SER A 14 9.39 -3.75 -26.27
C SER A 14 10.85 -4.05 -25.98
N LEU A 15 11.06 -5.11 -25.20
CA LEU A 15 12.36 -5.69 -24.99
C LEU A 15 12.73 -6.41 -26.30
N ILE A 16 13.17 -5.68 -27.33
CA ILE A 16 13.54 -6.31 -28.60
C ILE A 16 14.79 -7.17 -28.32
N VAL A 17 14.56 -8.47 -28.15
CA VAL A 17 15.62 -9.47 -28.06
C VAL A 17 16.09 -9.72 -29.48
N TYR A 18 17.32 -9.29 -29.77
CA TYR A 18 18.11 -9.75 -30.90
C TYR A 18 18.86 -11.00 -30.45
N VAL A 19 19.21 -11.87 -31.38
CA VAL A 19 20.08 -13.02 -31.08
C VAL A 19 21.31 -12.87 -31.94
N ALA A 20 22.47 -12.77 -31.30
CA ALA A 20 23.69 -12.39 -32.01
C ALA A 20 24.20 -13.54 -32.92
N ASP A 21 24.53 -13.20 -34.16
CA ASP A 21 25.05 -14.15 -35.16
C ASP A 21 26.59 -14.23 -35.17
N LYS A 22 27.27 -13.42 -34.34
CA LYS A 22 28.73 -13.41 -34.18
C LYS A 22 29.12 -13.28 -32.69
N PRO A 23 30.16 -13.98 -32.21
CA PRO A 23 30.63 -13.84 -30.83
C PRO A 23 31.25 -12.46 -30.64
N ARG A 24 30.55 -11.57 -29.92
CA ARG A 24 31.11 -10.31 -29.42
C ARG A 24 30.47 -9.99 -28.07
N ASN A 25 31.28 -9.40 -27.19
CA ASN A 25 30.92 -8.92 -25.85
C ASN A 25 30.73 -9.99 -24.76
N LEU A 26 30.96 -9.57 -23.52
CA LEU A 26 30.78 -10.38 -22.31
C LEU A 26 29.34 -10.26 -21.82
N CYS A 27 28.80 -11.36 -21.27
CA CYS A 27 27.52 -11.36 -20.60
C CYS A 27 27.50 -10.33 -19.47
N ARG A 28 26.49 -9.45 -19.46
CA ARG A 28 26.36 -8.43 -18.41
C ARG A 28 26.20 -9.04 -17.01
N SER A 29 25.61 -10.22 -16.91
CA SER A 29 25.36 -10.93 -15.66
C SER A 29 26.61 -11.69 -15.18
N CYS A 30 27.06 -12.69 -15.93
CA CYS A 30 28.14 -13.60 -15.48
C CYS A 30 29.55 -13.19 -15.95
N LYS A 31 29.67 -12.16 -16.80
CA LYS A 31 30.94 -11.66 -17.37
C LYS A 31 31.71 -12.66 -18.24
N LEU A 32 31.09 -13.76 -18.67
CA LEU A 32 31.67 -14.72 -19.60
C LEU A 32 31.34 -14.37 -21.07
N SER A 33 32.13 -14.85 -22.01
CA SER A 33 31.94 -14.62 -23.45
C SER A 33 30.59 -15.15 -23.94
N ILE A 34 29.94 -14.38 -24.81
CA ILE A 34 28.66 -14.75 -25.41
C ILE A 34 28.89 -15.45 -26.75
N GLN A 35 28.21 -16.59 -26.92
CA GLN A 35 28.25 -17.39 -28.14
C GLN A 35 27.17 -16.90 -29.14
N ALA A 36 27.24 -17.36 -30.39
CA ALA A 36 26.14 -17.17 -31.31
C ALA A 36 24.90 -17.90 -30.80
N GLY A 37 23.70 -17.38 -31.06
CA GLY A 37 22.46 -17.98 -30.53
C GLY A 37 22.01 -17.46 -29.15
N GLU A 38 22.70 -16.46 -28.59
CA GLU A 38 22.45 -15.89 -27.26
C GLU A 38 21.80 -14.49 -27.31
N ILE A 39 21.21 -14.05 -26.18
CA ILE A 39 20.32 -12.88 -26.09
C ILE A 39 21.09 -11.55 -26.15
N GLU A 40 20.69 -10.69 -27.07
CA GLU A 40 21.01 -9.26 -27.14
C GLU A 40 19.74 -8.45 -26.84
N VAL A 41 19.79 -7.56 -25.87
CA VAL A 41 18.66 -6.78 -25.37
C VAL A 41 18.91 -5.30 -25.63
N TYR A 42 18.00 -4.67 -26.37
CA TYR A 42 17.99 -3.21 -26.45
C TYR A 42 17.24 -2.62 -25.26
N ASP A 43 17.96 -1.94 -24.37
CA ASP A 43 17.37 -1.17 -23.27
C ASP A 43 16.98 0.22 -23.80
N MET A 44 15.68 0.42 -24.04
CA MET A 44 15.15 1.68 -24.56
C MET A 44 15.27 2.83 -23.56
N GLU A 45 15.23 2.57 -22.26
CA GLU A 45 15.34 3.63 -21.23
C GLU A 45 16.78 4.12 -21.10
N ALA A 46 17.75 3.21 -21.18
CA ALA A 46 19.17 3.55 -21.10
C ALA A 46 19.79 3.90 -22.46
N GLY A 47 19.08 3.66 -23.57
CA GLY A 47 19.59 3.81 -24.94
C GLY A 47 20.79 2.91 -25.23
N ARG A 48 20.87 1.72 -24.61
CA ARG A 48 22.06 0.86 -24.65
C ARG A 48 21.70 -0.59 -24.97
N ILE A 49 22.60 -1.23 -25.69
CA ILE A 49 22.53 -2.67 -25.97
C ILE A 49 23.22 -3.46 -24.85
N GLY A 50 22.56 -4.47 -24.31
CA GLY A 50 23.10 -5.42 -23.35
C GLY A 50 23.08 -6.85 -23.84
N TYR A 51 24.15 -7.59 -23.61
CA TYR A 51 24.27 -8.99 -24.05
C TYR A 51 24.17 -9.92 -22.83
N PHE A 52 23.41 -11.00 -22.94
CA PHE A 52 23.17 -11.99 -21.89
C PHE A 52 23.22 -13.42 -22.45
N HIS A 53 23.72 -14.39 -21.69
CA HIS A 53 23.36 -15.78 -21.96
C HIS A 53 21.87 -16.00 -21.69
N LEU A 54 21.23 -16.91 -22.41
CA LEU A 54 19.84 -17.33 -22.24
C LEU A 54 19.49 -17.58 -20.77
N ASN A 55 20.35 -18.32 -20.06
CA ASN A 55 20.17 -18.65 -18.64
C ASN A 55 20.50 -17.50 -17.68
N CYS A 56 21.24 -16.49 -18.15
CA CYS A 56 21.64 -15.33 -17.36
C CYS A 56 20.64 -14.17 -17.46
N PHE A 57 19.74 -14.22 -18.43
CA PHE A 57 18.77 -13.18 -18.69
C PHE A 57 17.65 -13.19 -17.63
N LYS A 58 17.43 -12.01 -17.03
CA LYS A 58 16.34 -11.77 -16.07
C LYS A 58 15.67 -10.44 -16.46
N PRO A 59 14.53 -10.47 -17.15
CA PRO A 59 13.82 -9.25 -17.52
C PRO A 59 13.33 -8.52 -16.27
N ILE A 60 13.20 -7.19 -16.36
CA ILE A 60 12.67 -6.34 -15.27
C ILE A 60 11.25 -6.79 -14.91
N ASN A 61 10.45 -7.14 -15.93
CA ASN A 61 9.13 -7.73 -15.75
C ASN A 61 9.19 -9.23 -16.01
N VAL A 62 8.94 -10.01 -14.97
CA VAL A 62 8.95 -11.48 -15.00
C VAL A 62 7.61 -11.97 -15.56
N THR A 63 7.46 -11.88 -16.89
CA THR A 63 6.22 -12.21 -17.60
C THR A 63 6.49 -13.17 -18.76
N ARG A 64 5.40 -13.74 -19.30
CA ARG A 64 5.43 -14.52 -20.54
C ARG A 64 5.98 -13.69 -21.70
N MET A 65 6.80 -14.30 -22.56
CA MET A 65 7.32 -13.66 -23.77
C MET A 65 6.52 -14.13 -24.99
N GLU A 66 5.91 -13.18 -25.70
CA GLU A 66 5.12 -13.38 -26.92
C GLU A 66 5.96 -13.05 -28.17
N PRO A 67 5.56 -13.51 -29.38
CA PRO A 67 6.31 -13.25 -30.62
C PRO A 67 6.60 -11.76 -30.89
N ASP A 68 5.70 -10.87 -30.49
CA ASP A 68 5.87 -9.41 -30.66
C ASP A 68 6.92 -8.82 -29.69
N HIS A 69 7.33 -9.60 -28.67
CA HIS A 69 8.32 -9.19 -27.67
C HIS A 69 9.75 -9.54 -28.09
N TYR A 70 10.01 -10.17 -29.24
CA TYR A 70 11.37 -10.49 -29.68
C TYR A 70 11.52 -10.48 -31.19
N ARG A 71 12.75 -10.30 -31.69
CA ARG A 71 13.06 -10.41 -33.13
C ARG A 71 14.24 -11.34 -33.34
N LEU A 72 13.96 -12.52 -33.87
CA LEU A 72 15.00 -13.49 -34.20
C LEU A 72 15.71 -13.07 -35.50
N GLN A 73 17.01 -12.84 -35.41
CA GLN A 73 17.91 -12.70 -36.55
C GLN A 73 18.90 -13.86 -36.54
N LEU A 74 18.38 -15.08 -36.57
CA LEU A 74 19.16 -16.31 -36.59
C LEU A 74 19.10 -16.95 -37.97
N THR A 75 20.25 -17.26 -38.55
CA THR A 75 20.32 -18.02 -39.81
C THR A 75 20.57 -19.51 -39.59
N ASP A 76 21.10 -19.90 -38.42
CA ASP A 76 21.40 -21.30 -38.08
C ASP A 76 20.19 -22.01 -37.42
N PRO A 77 19.69 -23.12 -37.99
CA PRO A 77 18.60 -23.91 -37.42
C PRO A 77 18.84 -24.38 -35.98
N LEU A 78 20.08 -24.70 -35.61
CA LEU A 78 20.43 -25.22 -34.28
C LEU A 78 20.22 -24.15 -33.19
N HIS A 79 20.57 -22.91 -33.49
CA HIS A 79 20.36 -21.78 -32.58
C HIS A 79 18.87 -21.43 -32.43
N ILE A 80 18.10 -21.56 -33.52
CA ILE A 80 16.65 -21.38 -33.49
C ILE A 80 16.01 -22.40 -32.55
N GLU A 81 16.37 -23.68 -32.68
CA GLU A 81 15.86 -24.76 -31.82
C GLU A 81 16.22 -24.54 -30.34
N THR A 82 17.46 -24.13 -30.07
CA THR A 82 17.95 -23.83 -28.72
C THR A 82 17.15 -22.70 -28.07
N PHE A 83 16.92 -21.60 -28.81
CA PHE A 83 16.11 -20.48 -28.35
C PHE A 83 14.65 -20.89 -28.11
N GLN A 84 14.04 -21.64 -29.03
CA GLN A 84 12.66 -22.10 -28.90
C GLN A 84 12.48 -23.02 -27.68
N THR A 85 13.46 -23.88 -27.42
CA THR A 85 13.48 -24.74 -26.23
C THR A 85 13.56 -23.92 -24.95
N TRP A 86 14.46 -22.93 -24.91
CA TRP A 86 14.56 -22.00 -23.77
C TRP A 86 13.26 -21.20 -23.58
N LEU A 87 12.70 -20.63 -24.65
CA LEU A 87 11.46 -19.85 -24.61
C LEU A 87 10.28 -20.70 -24.12
N SER A 88 10.16 -21.94 -24.59
CA SER A 88 9.16 -22.90 -24.12
C SER A 88 9.30 -23.17 -22.63
N ASN A 89 10.53 -23.41 -22.15
CA ASN A 89 10.80 -23.61 -20.73
C ASN A 89 10.56 -22.37 -19.88
N TRP A 90 10.91 -21.18 -20.38
CA TRP A 90 10.59 -19.91 -19.73
C TRP A 90 9.07 -19.75 -19.59
N ASN A 91 8.33 -19.91 -20.69
CA ASN A 91 6.89 -19.74 -20.75
C ASN A 91 6.11 -20.84 -19.99
N LYS A 92 6.71 -21.99 -19.65
CA LYS A 92 6.10 -22.98 -18.72
C LYS A 92 5.88 -22.41 -17.32
N ASN A 93 6.73 -21.48 -16.88
CA ASN A 93 6.57 -20.80 -15.59
C ASN A 93 5.44 -19.75 -15.63
N PHE A 94 4.93 -19.45 -16.83
CA PHE A 94 3.85 -18.50 -17.08
C PHE A 94 2.76 -19.17 -17.94
N PRO A 95 2.09 -20.22 -17.41
CA PRO A 95 1.12 -20.97 -18.18
C PRO A 95 -0.03 -20.05 -18.59
N ILE A 96 -0.31 -19.98 -19.89
CA ILE A 96 -1.61 -19.49 -20.35
C ILE A 96 -2.62 -20.54 -19.89
N PRO A 97 -3.66 -20.18 -19.13
CA PRO A 97 -4.72 -21.13 -18.81
C PRO A 97 -5.28 -21.70 -20.12
N SER A 98 -5.24 -23.02 -20.26
CA SER A 98 -5.58 -23.76 -21.49
C SER A 98 -7.04 -23.61 -21.92
N THR A 99 -7.87 -22.95 -21.11
CA THR A 99 -9.21 -22.52 -21.47
C THR A 99 -9.54 -21.14 -20.87
N PRO A 100 -9.38 -20.03 -21.62
CA PRO A 100 -10.17 -18.83 -21.37
C PRO A 100 -11.64 -19.09 -21.72
N ALA A 101 -11.90 -20.05 -22.62
CA ALA A 101 -13.20 -20.25 -23.23
C ALA A 101 -14.34 -20.58 -22.27
N LYS A 102 -14.10 -21.19 -21.10
CA LYS A 102 -15.20 -21.50 -20.15
C LYS A 102 -15.60 -20.34 -19.24
N LEU A 103 -14.80 -19.27 -19.17
CA LEU A 103 -15.20 -18.00 -18.54
C LEU A 103 -15.80 -17.02 -19.57
N PHE A 104 -15.51 -17.22 -20.86
CA PHE A 104 -15.92 -16.34 -21.97
C PHE A 104 -16.78 -17.03 -23.03
N GLU A 105 -17.34 -18.21 -22.74
CA GLU A 105 -18.52 -18.70 -23.46
C GLU A 105 -19.56 -17.62 -23.23
N LYS A 106 -19.68 -16.67 -24.17
CA LYS A 106 -20.73 -15.67 -24.16
C LYS A 106 -22.01 -16.45 -23.89
N PRO A 107 -22.64 -16.28 -22.71
CA PRO A 107 -23.96 -16.83 -22.55
C PRO A 107 -24.76 -16.28 -23.73
N ASN A 108 -25.30 -17.15 -24.57
CA ASN A 108 -26.20 -16.78 -25.67
C ASN A 108 -27.56 -16.31 -25.12
N THR A 109 -27.55 -15.69 -23.95
CA THR A 109 -28.66 -15.31 -23.12
C THR A 109 -28.27 -14.02 -22.41
N LYS A 110 -29.28 -13.28 -21.97
CA LYS A 110 -29.18 -11.98 -21.27
C LYS A 110 -28.16 -11.93 -20.10
N ALA A 111 -27.60 -13.05 -19.66
CA ALA A 111 -26.57 -13.19 -18.64
C ALA A 111 -25.19 -12.59 -18.98
N SER A 112 -24.82 -12.48 -20.26
CA SER A 112 -23.53 -11.86 -20.67
C SER A 112 -23.45 -10.36 -20.34
N GLN A 113 -24.57 -9.65 -20.34
CA GLN A 113 -24.65 -8.24 -19.93
C GLN A 113 -24.76 -8.07 -18.40
N ILE A 114 -25.12 -9.13 -17.68
CA ILE A 114 -25.30 -9.10 -16.22
C ILE A 114 -23.93 -9.05 -15.52
N GLN A 115 -22.92 -9.78 -16.02
CA GLN A 115 -21.59 -9.82 -15.38
C GLN A 115 -20.87 -8.45 -15.38
N PRO A 116 -20.77 -7.70 -16.50
CA PRO A 116 -20.18 -6.36 -16.49
C PRO A 116 -20.93 -5.40 -15.56
N ARG A 117 -22.27 -5.53 -15.47
CA ARG A 117 -23.09 -4.71 -14.56
C ARG A 117 -22.80 -5.01 -13.10
N ILE A 118 -22.70 -6.29 -12.72
CA ILE A 118 -22.34 -6.69 -11.35
C ILE A 118 -20.95 -6.17 -10.99
N LEU A 119 -19.98 -6.32 -11.89
CA LEU A 119 -18.62 -5.83 -11.66
C LEU A 119 -18.57 -4.31 -11.48
N LYS A 120 -19.34 -3.53 -12.26
CA LYS A 120 -19.48 -2.08 -12.02
C LYS A 120 -20.00 -1.79 -10.61
N GLU A 121 -21.03 -2.49 -10.14
CA GLU A 121 -21.54 -2.31 -8.77
C GLU A 121 -20.50 -2.65 -7.71
N ILE A 122 -19.71 -3.70 -7.91
CA ILE A 122 -18.61 -4.05 -6.99
C ILE A 122 -17.54 -2.95 -7.00
N PHE A 123 -17.17 -2.46 -8.18
CA PHE A 123 -16.09 -1.47 -8.36
C PHE A 123 -16.42 -0.12 -7.73
N LYS A 124 -17.70 0.24 -7.60
CA LYS A 124 -18.17 1.44 -6.87
C LYS A 124 -17.75 1.47 -5.39
N PHE A 125 -17.48 0.31 -4.78
CA PHE A 125 -17.04 0.21 -3.38
C PHE A 125 -15.52 0.29 -3.21
N LEU A 126 -14.76 0.24 -4.29
CA LEU A 126 -13.30 0.32 -4.24
C LEU A 126 -12.83 1.78 -4.10
N SER A 127 -11.66 1.95 -3.50
CA SER A 127 -10.91 3.21 -3.57
C SER A 127 -10.23 3.35 -4.96
N PRO A 128 -9.85 4.57 -5.39
CA PRO A 128 -9.14 4.75 -6.66
C PRO A 128 -7.85 3.92 -6.76
N LYS A 129 -7.16 3.70 -5.63
CA LYS A 129 -5.95 2.88 -5.59
C LYS A 129 -6.25 1.42 -5.86
N GLU A 130 -7.32 0.90 -5.26
CA GLU A 130 -7.77 -0.47 -5.50
C GLU A 130 -8.29 -0.63 -6.93
N LEU A 131 -8.97 0.38 -7.48
CA LEU A 131 -9.43 0.38 -8.87
C LEU A 131 -8.27 0.25 -9.87
N ILE A 132 -7.17 0.95 -9.64
CA ILE A 132 -5.96 0.81 -10.45
C ILE A 132 -5.42 -0.62 -10.38
N LEU A 133 -5.41 -1.24 -9.20
CA LEU A 133 -4.94 -2.62 -9.05
C LEU A 133 -5.85 -3.62 -9.79
N VAL A 134 -7.18 -3.49 -9.66
CA VAL A 134 -8.11 -4.40 -10.36
C VAL A 134 -8.10 -4.18 -11.87
N SER A 135 -7.80 -2.96 -12.33
CA SER A 135 -7.66 -2.67 -13.77
C SER A 135 -6.52 -3.47 -14.44
N GLN A 136 -5.55 -3.95 -13.64
CA GLN A 136 -4.40 -4.72 -14.14
C GLN A 136 -4.68 -6.22 -14.27
N VAL A 137 -5.88 -6.70 -13.87
CA VAL A 137 -6.22 -8.13 -13.87
C VAL A 137 -6.45 -8.65 -15.29
N CYS A 138 -7.32 -7.99 -16.07
CA CYS A 138 -7.58 -8.33 -17.46
C CYS A 138 -8.18 -7.14 -18.22
N LYS A 139 -8.26 -7.24 -19.55
CA LYS A 139 -8.79 -6.17 -20.43
C LYS A 139 -10.23 -5.77 -20.09
N GLU A 140 -11.09 -6.72 -19.77
CA GLU A 140 -12.48 -6.42 -19.41
C GLU A 140 -12.57 -5.64 -18.09
N TRP A 141 -11.78 -6.02 -17.09
CA TRP A 141 -11.73 -5.31 -15.81
C TRP A 141 -11.14 -3.92 -15.97
N TYR A 142 -10.14 -3.76 -16.84
CA TYR A 142 -9.64 -2.45 -17.24
C TYR A 142 -10.76 -1.56 -17.81
N GLU A 143 -11.50 -2.05 -18.80
CA GLU A 143 -12.62 -1.31 -19.42
C GLU A 143 -13.73 -0.96 -18.41
N ILE A 144 -14.06 -1.87 -17.50
CA ILE A 144 -15.06 -1.63 -16.45
C ILE A 144 -14.53 -0.62 -15.42
N SER A 145 -13.25 -0.70 -15.05
CA SER A 145 -12.63 0.24 -14.10
C SER A 145 -12.56 1.66 -14.63
N LEU A 146 -12.47 1.84 -15.96
CA LEU A 146 -12.50 3.16 -16.62
C LEU A 146 -13.93 3.61 -16.95
N ASN A 147 -14.95 2.85 -16.58
CA ASN A 147 -16.31 3.20 -16.91
C ASN A 147 -16.75 4.48 -16.18
N GLY A 148 -17.31 5.43 -16.92
CA GLY A 148 -17.74 6.72 -16.38
C GLY A 148 -18.78 6.62 -15.25
N GLU A 149 -19.60 5.55 -15.22
CA GLU A 149 -20.57 5.32 -14.13
C GLU A 149 -19.88 5.03 -12.79
N VAL A 150 -18.80 4.23 -12.81
CA VAL A 150 -18.00 3.93 -11.63
C VAL A 150 -17.39 5.22 -11.10
N TRP A 151 -16.74 6.00 -11.97
CA TRP A 151 -16.13 7.27 -11.56
C TRP A 151 -17.13 8.33 -11.12
N CYS A 152 -18.29 8.42 -11.78
CA CYS A 152 -19.39 9.27 -11.33
C CYS A 152 -19.80 8.95 -9.89
N PHE A 153 -19.96 7.67 -9.58
CA PHE A 153 -20.26 7.24 -8.22
C PHE A 153 -19.16 7.63 -7.23
N LEU A 154 -17.89 7.38 -7.55
CA LEU A 154 -16.76 7.75 -6.68
C LEU A 154 -16.70 9.26 -6.44
N VAL A 155 -16.93 10.06 -7.47
CA VAL A 155 -16.98 11.52 -7.37
C VAL A 155 -18.06 11.94 -6.38
N ASN A 156 -19.29 11.43 -6.54
CA ASN A 156 -20.40 11.81 -5.66
C ASN A 156 -20.24 11.28 -4.22
N ARG A 157 -19.61 10.11 -4.05
CA ARG A 157 -19.32 9.50 -2.75
C ARG A 157 -18.26 10.30 -1.98
N ASP A 158 -17.17 10.66 -2.65
CA ASP A 158 -15.99 11.27 -2.02
C ASP A 158 -16.07 12.81 -1.98
N PHE A 159 -16.84 13.41 -2.89
CA PHE A 159 -16.98 14.85 -3.06
C PHE A 159 -18.46 15.23 -3.23
N PRO A 160 -19.23 15.40 -2.14
CA PRO A 160 -20.66 15.71 -2.21
C PRO A 160 -20.99 17.02 -2.95
N LYS A 161 -20.00 17.92 -3.09
CA LYS A 161 -20.11 19.19 -3.83
C LYS A 161 -19.11 19.24 -5.00
N ALA A 162 -18.96 18.13 -5.71
CA ALA A 162 -18.04 18.00 -6.81
C ALA A 162 -18.34 18.98 -7.96
N VAL A 163 -17.29 19.46 -8.60
CA VAL A 163 -17.37 20.16 -9.88
C VAL A 163 -17.09 19.16 -11.01
N PHE A 164 -17.97 19.10 -12.01
CA PHE A 164 -17.76 18.28 -13.20
C PHE A 164 -16.76 18.95 -14.15
N CYS A 165 -15.83 18.16 -14.70
CA CYS A 165 -14.80 18.58 -15.64
C CYS A 165 -14.66 17.54 -16.75
N ASP A 166 -15.17 17.81 -17.96
CA ASP A 166 -15.10 17.01 -19.21
C ASP A 166 -15.47 15.51 -19.12
N SER A 167 -14.79 14.73 -18.26
CA SER A 167 -15.09 13.33 -17.92
C SER A 167 -15.17 13.12 -16.41
N TRP A 168 -15.85 12.07 -15.96
CA TRP A 168 -15.94 11.75 -14.51
C TRP A 168 -14.59 11.39 -13.89
N ILE A 169 -13.67 10.81 -14.66
CA ILE A 169 -12.30 10.52 -14.22
C ILE A 169 -11.56 11.83 -13.96
N ASN A 170 -11.59 12.75 -14.93
CA ASN A 170 -10.95 14.07 -14.80
C ASN A 170 -11.57 14.87 -13.66
N SER A 171 -12.90 14.79 -13.52
CA SER A 171 -13.63 15.38 -12.40
C SER A 171 -13.11 14.84 -11.06
N TYR A 172 -12.90 13.53 -10.94
CA TYR A 172 -12.37 12.95 -9.70
C TYR A 172 -10.99 13.52 -9.34
N PHE A 173 -10.05 13.54 -10.28
CA PHE A 173 -8.71 14.06 -10.01
C PHE A 173 -8.70 15.57 -9.77
N TYR A 174 -9.52 16.33 -10.49
CA TYR A 174 -9.69 17.76 -10.26
C TYR A 174 -10.20 18.03 -8.85
N ASN A 175 -11.28 17.36 -8.42
CA ASN A 175 -11.81 17.52 -7.07
C ASN A 175 -10.85 16.97 -6.00
N TYR A 176 -10.14 15.87 -6.26
CA TYR A 176 -9.13 15.34 -5.36
C TYR A 176 -8.05 16.39 -5.04
N ASN A 177 -7.58 17.09 -6.07
CA ASN A 177 -6.53 18.09 -5.95
C ASN A 177 -7.03 19.44 -5.40
N ASN A 178 -8.27 19.84 -5.68
CA ASN A 178 -8.76 21.19 -5.38
C ASN A 178 -9.75 21.26 -4.21
N ALA A 179 -10.51 20.19 -3.95
CA ALA A 179 -11.50 20.17 -2.89
C ALA A 179 -10.84 19.99 -1.51
N CYS A 180 -11.40 20.67 -0.52
CA CYS A 180 -10.99 20.51 0.87
C CYS A 180 -11.22 19.07 1.33
N VAL A 181 -10.19 18.43 1.88
CA VAL A 181 -10.22 17.04 2.37
C VAL A 181 -11.26 16.80 3.48
N GLU A 182 -11.74 17.86 4.16
CA GLU A 182 -12.74 17.77 5.22
C GLU A 182 -14.17 18.06 4.76
N CYS A 183 -14.44 19.24 4.18
CA CYS A 183 -15.79 19.61 3.77
C CYS A 183 -16.14 19.22 2.33
N GLY A 184 -15.18 18.75 1.53
CA GLY A 184 -15.39 18.38 0.13
C GLY A 184 -15.62 19.57 -0.82
N GLU A 185 -15.49 20.81 -0.34
CA GLU A 185 -15.72 22.01 -1.14
C GLU A 185 -14.43 22.56 -1.74
N ILE A 186 -14.51 23.03 -2.99
CA ILE A 186 -13.46 23.83 -3.61
C ILE A 186 -13.62 25.27 -3.13
N LYS A 187 -12.60 25.80 -2.44
CA LYS A 187 -12.58 27.18 -1.94
C LYS A 187 -11.33 27.89 -2.45
N GLU A 188 -11.48 29.13 -2.90
CA GLU A 188 -10.37 29.98 -3.38
C GLU A 188 -9.24 30.13 -2.34
N ASN A 189 -9.60 30.07 -1.05
CA ASN A 189 -8.69 30.24 0.07
C ASN A 189 -8.07 28.93 0.60
N GLY A 190 -8.17 27.83 -0.15
CA GLY A 190 -7.55 26.56 0.21
C GLY A 190 -6.02 26.65 0.25
N LYS A 191 -5.39 25.92 1.18
CA LYS A 191 -3.93 25.72 1.16
C LYS A 191 -3.62 24.24 1.00
N HIS A 192 -2.63 23.96 0.17
CA HIS A 192 -2.14 22.61 0.01
C HIS A 192 -1.46 22.12 1.29
N CYS A 193 -1.83 20.93 1.71
CA CYS A 193 -1.38 20.30 2.94
C CYS A 193 -0.20 19.36 2.65
N PRO A 194 1.06 19.71 3.01
CA PRO A 194 2.25 18.98 2.55
C PRO A 194 2.36 17.55 3.10
N ILE A 195 1.64 17.21 4.18
CA ILE A 195 1.67 15.85 4.76
C ILE A 195 0.56 14.97 4.16
N LEU A 196 -0.60 15.56 3.86
CA LEU A 196 -1.74 14.82 3.32
C LEU A 196 -1.74 14.77 1.81
N ASP A 197 -1.02 15.68 1.16
CA ASP A 197 -0.99 15.86 -0.29
C ASP A 197 -2.40 16.17 -0.84
N ARG A 198 -3.12 17.02 -0.11
CA ARG A 198 -4.52 17.40 -0.37
C ARG A 198 -4.76 18.86 0.02
N MET A 199 -5.80 19.46 -0.54
CA MET A 199 -6.24 20.80 -0.14
C MET A 199 -7.00 20.77 1.19
N ILE A 200 -6.81 21.82 2.01
CA ILE A 200 -7.65 22.09 3.18
C ILE A 200 -7.99 23.58 3.23
N CYS A 201 -9.27 23.90 3.43
CA CYS A 201 -9.70 25.29 3.55
C CYS A 201 -9.31 25.88 4.91
N LYS A 202 -9.18 27.22 4.97
CA LYS A 202 -8.80 27.94 6.21
C LYS A 202 -9.75 27.64 7.37
N GLU A 203 -11.05 27.53 7.10
CA GLU A 203 -12.08 27.25 8.11
C GLU A 203 -11.90 25.85 8.72
N CYS A 204 -11.85 24.79 7.89
CA CYS A 204 -11.63 23.42 8.39
C CYS A 204 -10.27 23.24 9.05
N ARG A 205 -9.24 23.96 8.59
CA ARG A 205 -7.92 23.96 9.21
C ARG A 205 -7.93 24.65 10.58
N ALA A 206 -8.65 25.77 10.70
CA ALA A 206 -8.77 26.54 11.92
C ALA A 206 -9.79 25.95 12.90
N PHE A 207 -10.63 25.01 12.44
CA PHE A 207 -11.65 24.38 13.26
C PHE A 207 -11.02 23.64 14.44
N LYS A 208 -11.11 24.27 15.61
CA LYS A 208 -10.79 23.65 16.89
C LYS A 208 -11.97 22.78 17.27
N ASN A 209 -11.88 21.48 16.97
CA ASN A 209 -12.76 20.52 17.64
C ASN A 209 -12.54 20.63 19.15
N ARG A 210 -13.62 20.50 19.94
CA ARG A 210 -13.66 20.68 21.42
C ARG A 210 -12.55 19.98 22.23
N PHE A 211 -11.78 19.06 21.61
CA PHE A 211 -10.73 18.29 22.27
C PHE A 211 -9.37 18.25 21.56
N SER A 212 -9.19 18.84 20.36
CA SER A 212 -7.84 18.87 19.74
C SER A 212 -7.68 19.86 18.58
N ASP A 213 -6.46 20.41 18.50
CA ASP A 213 -5.92 21.02 17.29
C ASP A 213 -5.58 19.91 16.27
N LYS A 214 -6.60 19.40 15.55
CA LYS A 214 -6.48 18.28 14.60
C LYS A 214 -5.31 18.52 13.63
N TYR A 215 -5.27 19.72 13.04
CA TYR A 215 -4.23 20.18 12.11
C TYR A 215 -3.07 20.90 12.78
N GLY A 216 -2.96 20.80 14.10
CA GLY A 216 -1.83 21.26 14.86
C GLY A 216 -0.59 20.50 14.45
N LEU A 217 0.46 21.24 14.11
CA LEU A 217 1.76 20.66 13.77
C LEU A 217 2.54 20.40 15.06
N ILE A 218 3.01 19.18 15.22
CA ILE A 218 3.93 18.79 16.29
C ILE A 218 5.30 18.39 15.71
N PRO A 219 6.41 18.90 16.28
CA PRO A 219 7.74 18.44 15.92
C PRO A 219 7.99 16.97 16.33
N LEU A 220 8.62 16.19 15.45
CA LEU A 220 8.98 14.80 15.74
C LEU A 220 9.89 14.70 16.98
N LYS A 221 10.77 15.68 17.22
CA LYS A 221 11.60 15.73 18.44
C LYS A 221 10.74 15.80 19.71
N ALA A 222 9.66 16.55 19.68
CA ALA A 222 8.71 16.63 20.81
C ALA A 222 7.95 15.32 20.98
N ILE A 223 7.52 14.68 19.88
CA ILE A 223 6.87 13.36 19.92
C ILE A 223 7.76 12.32 20.60
N LYS A 224 9.00 12.19 20.13
CA LYS A 224 9.97 11.24 20.70
C LYS A 224 10.14 11.44 22.20
N LYS A 225 10.22 12.69 22.65
CA LYS A 225 10.36 13.04 24.07
C LYS A 225 9.09 12.77 24.88
N LEU A 226 7.92 13.15 24.37
CA LEU A 226 6.65 13.07 25.11
C LEU A 226 6.09 11.65 25.19
N TYR A 227 6.28 10.85 24.13
CA TYR A 227 5.71 9.50 24.00
C TYR A 227 6.77 8.39 24.10
N ASN A 228 8.01 8.75 24.43
CA ASN A 228 9.16 7.83 24.48
C ASN A 228 9.27 6.94 23.22
N LEU A 229 9.13 7.55 22.05
CA LEU A 229 9.17 6.86 20.76
C LEU A 229 10.56 6.99 20.11
N ASN A 230 11.06 5.89 19.55
CA ASN A 230 12.31 5.87 18.80
C ASN A 230 12.06 6.01 17.29
N ASP A 231 13.13 6.20 16.50
CA ASP A 231 13.04 6.30 15.03
C ASP A 231 12.51 5.02 14.38
N ASN A 232 12.82 3.85 14.97
CA ASN A 232 12.34 2.57 14.47
C ASN A 232 10.81 2.51 14.47
N TRP A 233 10.17 3.00 15.54
CA TRP A 233 8.72 3.07 15.63
C TRP A 233 8.14 3.97 14.54
N ILE A 234 8.70 5.18 14.38
CA ILE A 234 8.25 6.17 13.37
C ILE A 234 8.31 5.55 11.97
N ASN A 235 9.42 4.90 11.63
CA ASN A 235 9.64 4.28 10.33
C ASN A 235 8.72 3.07 10.11
N LYS A 236 8.64 2.15 11.10
CA LYS A 236 7.81 0.94 11.04
C LYS A 236 6.33 1.27 10.90
N ARG A 237 5.85 2.30 11.60
CA ARG A 237 4.46 2.78 11.52
C ARG A 237 4.18 3.68 10.32
N LYS A 238 5.20 3.98 9.51
CA LYS A 238 5.10 4.86 8.34
C LYS A 238 4.41 6.19 8.69
N LEU A 239 4.74 6.77 9.85
CA LEU A 239 4.17 8.05 10.26
C LEU A 239 4.58 9.13 9.26
N LYS A 240 3.62 9.75 8.58
CA LYS A 240 3.89 10.81 7.60
C LYS A 240 4.36 12.08 8.30
N TYR A 241 5.35 12.75 7.72
CA TYR A 241 5.88 14.02 8.19
C TYR A 241 6.45 14.82 7.02
N PHE A 242 6.66 16.13 7.20
CA PHE A 242 7.38 16.96 6.24
C PHE A 242 8.47 17.78 6.95
N LYS A 243 9.45 18.27 6.17
CA LYS A 243 10.48 19.18 6.66
C LYS A 243 10.03 20.62 6.47
N THR A 244 10.11 21.41 7.53
CA THR A 244 9.89 22.86 7.46
C THR A 244 11.11 23.57 6.86
N SER A 245 10.97 24.85 6.53
CA SER A 245 12.09 25.71 6.08
C SER A 245 13.26 25.77 7.07
N ARG A 246 13.01 25.48 8.36
CA ARG A 246 14.03 25.39 9.42
C ARG A 246 14.62 23.99 9.56
N ASN A 247 14.46 23.12 8.56
CA ASN A 247 14.86 21.72 8.56
C ASN A 247 14.30 20.89 9.76
N GLN A 248 13.16 21.32 10.32
CA GLN A 248 12.49 20.59 11.39
C GLN A 248 11.49 19.60 10.79
N LYS A 249 11.52 18.34 11.23
CA LYS A 249 10.50 17.36 10.86
C LYS A 249 9.25 17.53 11.72
N VAL A 250 8.10 17.75 11.11
CA VAL A 250 6.82 17.95 11.81
C VAL A 250 5.73 17.06 11.20
N THR A 251 4.75 16.68 12.02
CA THR A 251 3.55 15.91 11.61
C THR A 251 2.28 16.55 12.19
N TYR A 252 1.11 16.13 11.72
CA TYR A 252 -0.16 16.55 12.32
C TYR A 252 -0.51 15.71 13.54
N ASN A 253 -1.13 16.35 14.54
CA ASN A 253 -1.62 15.68 15.75
C ASN A 253 -2.48 14.46 15.44
N PHE A 254 -3.44 14.58 14.52
CA PHE A 254 -4.36 13.49 14.25
C PHE A 254 -3.67 12.25 13.65
N LEU A 255 -2.64 12.45 12.80
CA LEU A 255 -1.86 11.35 12.22
C LEU A 255 -1.05 10.61 13.28
N LEU A 256 -0.49 11.35 14.25
CA LEU A 256 0.17 10.74 15.39
C LEU A 256 -0.82 9.90 16.21
N TRP A 257 -1.98 10.45 16.52
CA TRP A 257 -3.01 9.77 17.30
C TRP A 257 -3.55 8.52 16.63
N GLU A 258 -3.77 8.58 15.32
CA GLU A 258 -4.15 7.42 14.50
C GLU A 258 -3.13 6.29 14.69
N LYS A 259 -1.83 6.58 14.59
CA LYS A 259 -0.77 5.58 14.76
C LYS A 259 -0.57 5.11 16.20
N ILE A 260 -0.77 5.97 17.18
CA ILE A 260 -0.77 5.58 18.59
C ILE A 260 -1.93 4.61 18.86
N ASN A 261 -3.13 4.94 18.40
CA ASN A 261 -4.33 4.12 18.61
C ASN A 261 -4.19 2.76 17.89
N GLU A 262 -3.74 2.75 16.64
CA GLU A 262 -3.42 1.51 15.91
C GLU A 262 -2.45 0.63 16.71
N THR A 263 -1.40 1.23 17.29
CA THR A 263 -0.44 0.50 18.12
C THR A 263 -1.07 -0.04 19.40
N ARG A 264 -1.92 0.74 20.08
CA ARG A 264 -2.67 0.33 21.28
C ARG A 264 -3.57 -0.88 20.98
N TYR A 265 -4.30 -0.86 19.87
CA TYR A 265 -5.14 -1.99 19.46
C TYR A 265 -4.32 -3.27 19.22
N ILE A 266 -3.19 -3.16 18.52
CA ILE A 266 -2.29 -4.30 18.28
C ILE A 266 -1.73 -4.85 19.60
N MET A 267 -1.31 -3.98 20.51
CA MET A 267 -0.79 -4.39 21.83
C MET A 267 -1.88 -5.08 22.66
N LYS A 268 -3.09 -4.52 22.72
CA LYS A 268 -4.24 -5.13 23.38
C LYS A 268 -4.55 -6.52 22.83
N GLY A 269 -4.52 -6.68 21.50
CA GLY A 269 -4.69 -7.99 20.86
C GLY A 269 -3.65 -9.02 21.33
N LYS A 270 -2.37 -8.64 21.31
CA LYS A 270 -1.26 -9.51 21.77
C LYS A 270 -1.38 -9.90 23.24
N ILE A 271 -1.79 -8.96 24.10
CA ILE A 271 -1.98 -9.22 25.54
C ILE A 271 -3.13 -10.21 25.75
N LEU A 272 -4.26 -10.01 25.06
CA LEU A 272 -5.40 -10.91 25.13
C LEU A 272 -5.04 -12.32 24.64
N GLU A 273 -4.27 -12.44 23.57
CA GLU A 273 -3.77 -13.73 23.09
C GLU A 273 -2.86 -14.42 24.11
N ASN A 274 -1.93 -13.68 24.71
CA ASN A 274 -1.02 -14.20 25.73
C ASN A 274 -1.80 -14.69 26.97
N LEU A 275 -2.75 -13.90 27.46
CA LEU A 275 -3.59 -14.26 28.61
C LEU A 275 -4.45 -15.50 28.35
N LYS A 276 -5.06 -15.60 27.16
CA LYS A 276 -5.82 -16.79 26.74
C LYS A 276 -4.95 -18.06 26.70
N ARG A 277 -3.69 -17.94 26.29
CA ARG A 277 -2.75 -19.08 26.22
C ARG A 277 -2.23 -19.48 27.59
N ASN A 278 -1.85 -18.51 28.42
CA ASN A 278 -0.99 -18.75 29.58
C ASN A 278 -1.66 -18.57 30.94
N CYS A 279 -2.74 -17.79 31.06
CA CYS A 279 -3.34 -17.43 32.35
C CYS A 279 -4.79 -17.93 32.49
N LYS A 280 -5.54 -18.05 31.39
CA LYS A 280 -6.94 -18.53 31.33
C LYS A 280 -7.92 -17.87 32.32
N ASP A 281 -7.56 -16.74 32.93
CA ASP A 281 -8.43 -15.96 33.81
C ASP A 281 -9.49 -15.22 32.96
N GLU A 282 -10.71 -15.76 32.94
CA GLU A 282 -11.80 -15.23 32.14
C GLU A 282 -12.26 -13.84 32.59
N GLN A 283 -12.14 -13.52 33.89
CA GLN A 283 -12.53 -12.21 34.42
C GLN A 283 -11.55 -11.14 33.95
N LEU A 284 -10.24 -11.41 34.07
CA LEU A 284 -9.19 -10.52 33.60
C LEU A 284 -9.24 -10.32 32.07
N ILE A 285 -9.46 -11.41 31.32
CA ILE A 285 -9.64 -11.35 29.86
C ILE A 285 -10.86 -10.49 29.49
N GLY A 286 -11.99 -10.67 30.19
CA GLY A 286 -13.20 -9.88 30.00
C GLY A 286 -12.98 -8.40 30.29
N TYR A 287 -12.31 -8.07 31.39
CA TYR A 287 -11.96 -6.71 31.76
C TYR A 287 -11.11 -6.01 30.67
N ILE A 288 -9.99 -6.63 30.28
CA ILE A 288 -9.09 -6.04 29.27
C ILE A 288 -9.79 -5.88 27.93
N LYS A 289 -10.63 -6.84 27.53
CA LYS A 289 -11.42 -6.76 26.30
C LYS A 289 -12.30 -5.51 26.27
N ASN A 290 -12.81 -5.07 27.42
CA ASN A 290 -13.71 -3.93 27.55
C ASN A 290 -12.99 -2.58 27.79
N ILE A 291 -11.66 -2.56 27.95
CA ILE A 291 -10.91 -1.29 28.06
C ILE A 291 -11.09 -0.45 26.80
N ASP A 292 -11.56 0.79 26.96
CA ASP A 292 -11.63 1.79 25.89
C ASP A 292 -10.24 2.42 25.66
N LEU A 293 -9.63 2.08 24.53
CA LEU A 293 -8.30 2.55 24.16
C LEU A 293 -8.30 3.99 23.62
N MET A 294 -9.45 4.55 23.28
CA MET A 294 -9.58 5.87 22.66
C MET A 294 -9.42 7.00 23.69
N ASN A 295 -9.66 6.72 24.97
CA ASN A 295 -9.63 7.69 26.07
C ASN A 295 -8.40 7.58 27.00
N LEU A 296 -7.45 6.68 26.69
CA LEU A 296 -6.19 6.56 27.44
C LEU A 296 -5.33 7.82 27.27
N TYR A 297 -4.96 8.47 28.37
CA TYR A 297 -4.33 9.80 28.43
C TYR A 297 -2.98 9.89 27.67
N ARG A 298 -2.58 11.15 27.46
CA ARG A 298 -1.45 11.59 26.62
C ARG A 298 -0.06 11.08 27.01
N GLN A 299 0.14 10.60 28.25
CA GLN A 299 1.48 10.38 28.80
C GLN A 299 1.83 8.90 29.02
N ASP A 300 0.89 7.99 28.77
CA ASP A 300 1.04 6.60 29.20
C ASP A 300 1.57 5.67 28.09
N PHE A 301 2.39 6.20 27.19
CA PHE A 301 3.02 5.40 26.15
C PHE A 301 4.47 5.09 26.54
N VAL A 302 4.76 3.83 26.86
CA VAL A 302 6.11 3.30 26.94
C VAL A 302 6.31 2.47 25.67
N GLY A 303 7.34 2.82 24.88
CA GLY A 303 7.54 2.35 23.51
C GLY A 303 7.54 0.83 23.31
N GLU A 304 7.64 0.41 22.04
CA GLU A 304 7.67 -1.02 21.63
C GLU A 304 8.81 -1.84 22.27
N ASP A 305 9.75 -1.19 22.97
CA ASP A 305 10.88 -1.79 23.69
C ASP A 305 10.60 -2.01 25.20
N LEU A 306 9.37 -2.32 25.59
CA LEU A 306 9.21 -3.12 26.81
C LEU A 306 9.89 -4.46 26.52
N PRO A 307 10.93 -4.87 27.28
CA PRO A 307 11.49 -6.20 27.11
C PRO A 307 10.41 -7.22 27.48
N VAL A 308 9.68 -7.68 26.45
CA VAL A 308 8.74 -8.83 26.52
C VAL A 308 9.47 -10.07 27.07
N LYS A 309 10.81 -10.05 27.12
CA LYS A 309 11.63 -11.07 27.77
C LYS A 309 11.49 -11.15 29.30
N ARG A 310 10.89 -10.18 30.01
CA ARG A 310 10.65 -10.27 31.47
C ARG A 310 9.40 -9.59 32.01
N ALA A 311 8.55 -9.00 31.15
CA ALA A 311 7.28 -8.45 31.60
C ALA A 311 6.28 -9.61 31.83
N THR A 312 6.05 -9.99 33.09
CA THR A 312 4.93 -10.89 33.44
C THR A 312 3.62 -10.29 32.94
N ALA A 313 2.62 -11.11 32.63
CA ALA A 313 1.29 -10.64 32.24
C ALA A 313 0.76 -9.59 33.25
N GLU A 314 1.06 -9.80 34.54
CA GLU A 314 0.81 -8.90 35.67
C GLU A 314 1.42 -7.50 35.48
N SER A 315 2.68 -7.39 35.05
CA SER A 315 3.34 -6.09 34.83
C SER A 315 2.78 -5.31 33.63
N THR A 316 2.27 -6.02 32.62
CA THR A 316 1.68 -5.41 31.42
C THR A 316 0.23 -4.98 31.69
N VAL A 317 -0.51 -5.77 32.46
CA VAL A 317 -1.84 -5.40 32.98
C VAL A 317 -1.73 -4.22 33.95
N LYS A 318 -0.73 -4.23 34.83
CA LYS A 318 -0.38 -3.11 35.72
C LYS A 318 -0.17 -1.81 34.98
N PHE A 319 0.61 -1.87 33.92
CA PHE A 319 0.84 -0.72 33.06
C PHE A 319 -0.45 -0.21 32.39
N LEU A 320 -1.29 -1.09 31.85
CA LEU A 320 -2.54 -0.68 31.20
C LEU A 320 -3.58 -0.10 32.16
N ILE A 321 -3.63 -0.60 33.40
CA ILE A 321 -4.54 -0.10 34.44
C ILE A 321 -4.02 1.22 35.04
N GLU A 322 -2.71 1.35 35.27
CA GLU A 322 -2.10 2.59 35.75
C GLU A 322 -2.19 3.73 34.71
N ALA A 323 -2.17 3.39 33.41
CA ALA A 323 -2.35 4.30 32.28
C ALA A 323 -3.78 4.85 32.11
N GLN A 324 -4.79 4.17 32.66
CA GLN A 324 -6.19 4.56 32.51
C GLN A 324 -6.65 5.52 33.60
N ASP A 325 -6.20 5.30 34.84
CA ASP A 325 -6.81 5.93 36.02
C ASP A 325 -5.92 6.94 36.76
N GLY A 326 -4.73 7.27 36.25
CA GLY A 326 -3.90 8.31 36.87
C GLY A 326 -3.57 8.01 38.34
N ARG A 327 -2.71 7.01 38.56
CA ARG A 327 -2.14 6.53 39.84
C ARG A 327 -3.08 5.72 40.76
N ASN A 328 -2.51 4.63 41.28
CA ASN A 328 -2.88 3.93 42.53
C ASN A 328 -4.15 3.05 42.58
N TYR A 329 -4.51 2.34 41.50
CA TYR A 329 -5.54 1.29 41.60
C TYR A 329 -5.00 -0.13 41.85
N PHE A 330 -3.74 -0.41 41.53
CA PHE A 330 -3.20 -1.78 41.61
C PHE A 330 -3.11 -2.35 43.03
N SER A 331 -2.89 -1.51 44.06
CA SER A 331 -2.92 -1.98 45.46
C SER A 331 -4.36 -2.17 45.94
N LYS A 332 -5.28 -1.28 45.56
CA LYS A 332 -6.70 -1.33 45.96
C LYS A 332 -7.47 -2.49 45.31
N TYR A 333 -7.15 -2.88 44.07
CA TYR A 333 -7.83 -3.99 43.42
C TYR A 333 -7.55 -5.32 44.13
N TYR A 334 -6.28 -5.66 44.40
CA TYR A 334 -5.91 -6.87 45.15
C TYR A 334 -6.38 -6.85 46.61
N GLU A 335 -6.43 -5.68 47.24
CA GLU A 335 -7.06 -5.50 48.56
C GLU A 335 -8.59 -5.73 48.48
N SER A 336 -9.26 -5.30 47.41
CA SER A 336 -10.71 -5.43 47.24
C SER A 336 -11.19 -6.84 46.90
N ILE A 337 -10.35 -7.68 46.28
CA ILE A 337 -10.68 -9.09 45.94
C ILE A 337 -10.03 -10.10 46.90
N GLY A 338 -9.43 -9.65 48.01
CA GLY A 338 -8.89 -10.52 49.07
C GLY A 338 -7.70 -11.40 48.66
N MET A 339 -7.08 -11.16 47.51
CA MET A 339 -5.98 -11.98 47.00
C MET A 339 -4.65 -11.61 47.67
N LYS A 340 -4.25 -12.38 48.70
CA LYS A 340 -2.87 -12.37 49.20
C LYS A 340 -1.93 -12.79 48.07
N LYS A 341 -1.01 -11.88 47.69
CA LYS A 341 0.19 -12.08 46.84
C LYS A 341 0.11 -13.33 45.96
N ALA A 342 -0.39 -13.18 44.74
CA ALA A 342 -0.24 -14.20 43.71
C ALA A 342 1.25 -14.60 43.64
N LYS A 343 1.54 -15.89 43.86
CA LYS A 343 2.88 -16.43 43.65
C LYS A 343 3.25 -16.20 42.19
N LYS A 344 4.45 -15.64 41.98
CA LYS A 344 5.08 -15.42 40.68
C LYS A 344 4.77 -16.57 39.70
N CYS A 345 4.06 -16.24 38.62
CA CYS A 345 4.07 -17.00 37.37
C CYS A 345 5.26 -16.57 36.51
#